data_AF-A0A2S5G7D4-F1
#
_entry.id   AF-A0A2S5G7D4-F1
#
_cell.length_a   1.000
_cell.length_b   1.000
_cell.length_c   1.000
_cell.angle_alpha   90.00
_cell.angle_beta   90.00
_cell.angle_gamma   90.00
#
_symmetry.space_group_name_H-M   'P 1'
#
loop_
_entity.id
_entity.type
_entity.pdbx_description
1 polymer ?
#
loop_
_entity_poly.entity_id
_entity_poly.type
_entity_poly.pdbx_seq_one_letter_code
_entity_poly.pdbx_strand_id
1 'polypeptide(L)'
;MTNLLTRMADAIKADFTDSPKKSRKDNPIDTLNGYLRDCEKEVEKVANLVERQRLLKKELTKELEAARSMAAKREEHVRLAEEAGENELAQAALREFTHYQGRRERLEMSVEESTNQLTSLEELHSGLKHKLKDMYIKRLEVMGRENVAEANKKAEHAFSENPGKTEEELRFKKIENYLKKLETGEKDKPAEELTIDQQIAQLQQKTDQNDSAQI
;
A
#
# COMPACT_ATOMS: atom_id res chain seq x y z
N MET A 1 3.04 -8.70 26.12
CA MET A 1 2.30 -9.37 25.03
C MET A 1 2.55 -8.60 23.75
N THR A 2 3.21 -9.21 22.77
CA THR A 2 3.64 -8.53 21.54
C THR A 2 2.45 -8.47 20.56
N ASN A 3 1.94 -7.27 20.26
CA ASN A 3 0.81 -7.10 19.33
C ASN A 3 1.19 -7.63 17.94
N LEU A 4 0.23 -8.21 17.22
CA LEU A 4 0.41 -8.71 15.85
C LEU A 4 1.08 -7.66 14.94
N LEU A 5 0.70 -6.39 15.10
CA LEU A 5 1.29 -5.26 14.39
C LEU A 5 2.74 -4.98 14.78
N THR A 6 3.13 -5.22 16.03
CA THR A 6 4.54 -5.10 16.46
C THR A 6 5.35 -6.23 15.85
N ARG A 7 4.83 -7.47 15.87
CA ARG A 7 5.46 -8.60 15.16
C ARG A 7 5.57 -8.37 13.65
N MET A 8 4.57 -7.74 13.03
CA MET A 8 4.60 -7.36 11.62
C MET A 8 5.61 -6.24 11.35
N ALA A 9 5.63 -5.19 12.18
CA ALA A 9 6.62 -4.11 12.06
C ALA A 9 8.06 -4.61 12.31
N ASP A 10 8.23 -5.56 13.24
CA ASP A 10 9.51 -6.20 13.55
C ASP A 10 9.95 -7.13 12.41
N ALA A 11 9.02 -7.84 11.75
CA ALA A 11 9.30 -8.62 10.55
C ALA A 11 9.74 -7.73 9.38
N ILE A 12 9.08 -6.57 9.19
CA ILE A 12 9.48 -5.60 8.16
C ILE A 12 10.86 -5.03 8.47
N LYS A 13 11.13 -4.64 9.73
CA LYS A 13 12.47 -4.20 10.13
C LYS A 13 13.49 -5.29 9.85
N ALA A 14 13.22 -6.53 10.27
CA ALA A 14 14.13 -7.65 10.06
C ALA A 14 14.40 -7.94 8.58
N ASP A 15 13.39 -7.93 7.72
CA ASP A 15 13.58 -8.12 6.27
C ASP A 15 14.34 -6.94 5.61
N PHE A 16 14.21 -5.72 6.15
CA PHE A 16 14.91 -4.54 5.63
C PHE A 16 16.34 -4.37 6.20
N THR A 17 16.60 -4.82 7.43
CA THR A 17 17.90 -4.69 8.10
C THR A 17 18.77 -5.95 7.99
N ASP A 18 18.19 -7.13 7.79
CA ASP A 18 18.88 -8.41 7.88
C ASP A 18 18.45 -9.37 6.75
N SER A 19 18.96 -9.15 5.52
CA SER A 19 19.59 -10.24 4.76
C SER A 19 20.02 -9.80 3.35
N PRO A 20 21.33 -9.74 3.05
CA PRO A 20 21.82 -9.73 1.67
C PRO A 20 21.73 -11.13 0.99
N LYS A 21 21.04 -12.11 1.61
CA LYS A 21 21.13 -13.53 1.24
C LYS A 21 19.82 -14.23 0.87
N LYS A 22 18.65 -13.57 0.88
CA LYS A 22 17.42 -14.21 0.40
C LYS A 22 17.25 -13.97 -1.10
N SER A 23 17.43 -15.07 -1.84
CA SER A 23 17.20 -15.25 -3.27
C SER A 23 16.19 -14.30 -3.92
N ARG A 24 16.65 -13.55 -4.94
CA ARG A 24 16.09 -13.30 -6.30
C ARG A 24 14.62 -13.63 -6.69
N LYS A 25 13.67 -13.95 -5.79
CA LYS A 25 12.34 -14.45 -6.18
C LYS A 25 11.14 -13.60 -5.79
N ASP A 26 11.23 -12.74 -4.77
CA ASP A 26 10.10 -11.86 -4.40
C ASP A 26 10.52 -10.40 -4.49
N ASN A 27 9.80 -9.59 -5.29
CA ASN A 27 10.02 -8.15 -5.37
C ASN A 27 9.64 -7.54 -4.01
N PRO A 28 10.55 -6.81 -3.32
CA PRO A 28 10.25 -6.20 -2.02
C PRO A 28 9.03 -5.27 -2.05
N ILE A 29 8.67 -4.72 -3.21
CA ILE A 29 7.45 -3.92 -3.39
C ILE A 29 6.20 -4.80 -3.36
N ASP A 30 6.24 -6.01 -3.94
CA ASP A 30 5.11 -6.93 -3.92
C ASP A 30 4.84 -7.44 -2.50
N THR A 31 5.90 -7.73 -1.75
CA THR A 31 5.81 -8.05 -0.31
C THR A 31 5.17 -6.88 0.46
N LEU A 32 5.64 -5.64 0.23
CA LEU A 32 5.08 -4.44 0.88
C LEU A 32 3.62 -4.18 0.51
N ASN A 33 3.23 -4.43 -0.74
CA ASN A 33 1.85 -4.33 -1.20
C ASN A 33 0.95 -5.35 -0.49
N GLY A 34 1.44 -6.58 -0.30
CA GLY A 34 0.75 -7.60 0.50
C GLY A 34 0.49 -7.13 1.92
N TYR A 35 1.52 -6.59 2.58
CA TYR A 35 1.40 -6.06 3.94
C TYR A 35 0.45 -4.87 4.04
N LEU A 36 0.48 -3.94 3.08
CA LEU A 36 -0.45 -2.81 3.06
C LEU A 36 -1.90 -3.29 3.02
N ARG A 37 -2.22 -4.28 2.17
CA ARG A 37 -3.57 -4.86 2.08
C ARG A 37 -4.00 -5.52 3.39
N ASP A 38 -3.09 -6.19 4.09
CA ASP A 38 -3.43 -6.81 5.36
C ASP A 38 -3.63 -5.75 6.46
N CYS A 39 -2.79 -4.71 6.50
CA CYS A 39 -2.99 -3.56 7.37
C CYS A 39 -4.33 -2.85 7.11
N GLU A 40 -4.74 -2.69 5.85
CA GLU A 40 -6.05 -2.14 5.49
C GLU A 40 -7.19 -2.96 6.07
N LYS A 41 -7.14 -4.30 5.92
CA LYS A 41 -8.15 -5.19 6.51
C LYS A 41 -8.20 -5.08 8.03
N GLU A 42 -7.05 -4.98 8.69
CA GLU A 42 -7.01 -4.82 10.15
C GLU A 42 -7.59 -3.46 10.60
N VAL A 43 -7.29 -2.37 9.87
CA VAL A 43 -7.91 -1.06 10.10
C VAL A 43 -9.43 -1.15 9.96
N GLU A 44 -9.92 -1.80 8.91
CA GLU A 44 -11.35 -1.99 8.66
C GLU A 44 -12.04 -2.83 9.76
N LYS A 45 -11.39 -3.91 10.21
CA LYS A 45 -11.90 -4.72 11.33
C LYS A 45 -12.07 -3.88 12.60
N VAL A 46 -11.10 -3.03 12.93
CA VAL A 46 -11.20 -2.14 14.09
C VAL A 46 -12.28 -1.08 13.89
N ALA A 47 -12.44 -0.54 12.68
CA ALA A 47 -13.55 0.36 12.37
C ALA A 47 -14.91 -0.29 12.64
N ASN A 48 -15.11 -1.54 12.21
CA ASN A 48 -16.34 -2.29 12.46
C ASN A 48 -16.58 -2.54 13.97
N LEU A 49 -15.51 -2.79 14.74
CA LEU A 49 -15.61 -2.91 16.20
C LEU A 49 -16.02 -1.60 16.88
N VAL A 50 -15.48 -0.46 16.41
CA VAL A 50 -15.88 0.87 16.88
C VAL A 50 -17.39 1.08 16.67
N GLU A 51 -17.90 0.81 15.46
CA GLU A 51 -19.34 0.98 15.19
C GLU A 51 -20.21 0.06 16.05
N ARG A 52 -19.79 -1.20 16.22
CA ARG A 52 -20.51 -2.14 17.08
C ARG A 52 -20.54 -1.66 18.54
N GLN A 53 -19.44 -1.12 19.05
CA GLN A 53 -19.38 -0.57 20.40
C GLN A 53 -20.25 0.68 20.55
N ARG A 54 -20.32 1.54 19.53
CA ARG A 54 -21.26 2.69 19.52
C ARG A 54 -22.71 2.25 19.62
N LEU A 55 -23.10 1.22 18.86
CA LEU A 55 -24.45 0.66 18.91
C LEU A 55 -24.75 0.06 20.29
N LEU A 56 -23.81 -0.68 20.87
CA LEU A 56 -23.98 -1.25 22.21
C LEU A 56 -24.18 -0.15 23.27
N LYS A 57 -23.33 0.89 23.26
CA LYS A 57 -23.48 2.05 24.14
C LYS A 57 -24.86 2.69 23.99
N LYS A 58 -25.32 2.88 22.75
CA LYS A 58 -26.63 3.48 22.46
C LYS A 58 -27.78 2.69 23.07
N GLU A 59 -27.77 1.36 22.94
CA GLU A 59 -28.80 0.50 23.54
C GLU A 59 -28.74 0.52 25.08
N LEU A 60 -27.53 0.50 25.67
CA LEU A 60 -27.37 0.65 27.13
C LEU A 60 -27.92 1.98 27.64
N THR A 61 -27.65 3.08 26.93
CA THR A 61 -28.20 4.41 27.26
C THR A 61 -29.72 4.43 27.15
N LYS A 62 -30.30 3.77 26.13
CA LYS A 62 -31.76 3.68 25.98
C LYS A 62 -32.41 2.93 27.15
N GLU A 63 -31.84 1.80 27.54
CA GLU A 63 -32.31 1.03 28.70
C GLU A 63 -32.14 1.81 30.01
N LEU A 64 -31.06 2.60 30.14
CA LEU A 64 -30.84 3.48 31.28
C LEU A 64 -31.96 4.52 31.40
N GLU A 65 -32.30 5.20 30.31
CA GLU A 65 -33.39 6.19 30.30
C GLU A 65 -34.75 5.56 30.63
N ALA A 66 -35.01 4.34 30.14
CA ALA A 66 -36.21 3.59 30.50
C ALA A 66 -36.24 3.27 32.01
N ALA A 67 -35.14 2.80 32.59
CA ALA A 67 -35.02 2.52 34.02
C ALA A 67 -35.18 3.79 34.87
N ARG A 68 -34.60 4.92 34.45
CA ARG A 68 -34.76 6.23 35.09
C ARG A 68 -36.22 6.68 35.10
N SER A 69 -36.90 6.59 33.96
CA SER A 69 -38.31 6.95 33.84
C SER A 69 -39.19 6.09 34.74
N MET A 70 -38.94 4.78 34.80
CA MET A 70 -39.71 3.87 35.66
C MET A 70 -39.45 4.12 37.15
N ALA A 71 -38.20 4.36 37.55
CA ALA A 71 -37.86 4.72 38.92
C ALA A 71 -38.59 6.00 39.34
N ALA A 72 -38.50 7.07 38.56
CA ALA A 72 -39.18 8.34 38.85
C ALA A 72 -40.71 8.19 38.98
N LYS A 73 -41.34 7.41 38.10
CA LYS A 73 -42.78 7.10 38.20
C LYS A 73 -43.14 6.36 39.49
N ARG A 74 -42.33 5.37 39.88
CA ARG A 74 -42.61 4.61 41.11
C ARG A 74 -42.35 5.41 42.37
N GLU A 75 -41.39 6.31 42.35
CA GLU A 75 -41.17 7.28 43.42
C GLU A 75 -42.40 8.17 43.64
N GLU A 76 -42.98 8.70 42.55
CA GLU A 76 -44.22 9.48 42.62
C GLU A 76 -45.39 8.64 43.15
N HIS A 77 -45.51 7.38 42.72
CA HIS A 77 -46.56 6.47 43.18
C HIS A 77 -46.43 6.12 44.67
N VAL A 78 -45.21 5.97 45.19
CA VAL A 78 -44.97 5.79 46.63
C VAL A 78 -45.53 6.99 47.39
N ARG A 79 -45.14 8.21 46.99
CA ARG A 79 -45.59 9.44 47.65
C ARG A 79 -47.13 9.57 47.64
N LEU A 80 -47.76 9.34 46.48
CA LEU A 80 -49.22 9.42 46.35
C LEU A 80 -49.95 8.38 47.21
N ALA A 81 -49.44 7.15 47.29
CA ALA A 81 -50.04 6.09 48.10
C ALA A 81 -49.88 6.36 49.60
N GLU A 82 -48.74 6.91 50.03
CA GLU A 82 -48.51 7.34 51.41
C GLU A 82 -49.45 8.49 51.80
N GLU A 83 -49.60 9.50 50.94
CA GLU A 83 -50.54 10.62 51.14
C GLU A 83 -52.00 10.15 51.24
N ALA A 84 -52.36 9.09 50.50
CA ALA A 84 -53.69 8.48 50.54
C ALA A 84 -53.89 7.50 51.72
N GLY A 85 -52.85 7.17 52.49
CA GLY A 85 -52.91 6.19 53.58
C GLY A 85 -52.97 4.72 53.11
N GLU A 86 -52.73 4.46 51.82
CA GLU A 86 -52.77 3.13 51.19
C GLU A 86 -51.43 2.39 51.37
N ASN A 87 -51.16 1.94 52.59
CA ASN A 87 -49.87 1.39 53.00
C ASN A 87 -49.39 0.18 52.16
N GLU A 88 -50.30 -0.73 51.78
CA GLU A 88 -49.94 -1.91 50.97
C GLU A 88 -49.49 -1.50 49.56
N LEU A 89 -50.16 -0.50 48.97
CA LEU A 89 -49.83 0.04 47.67
C LEU A 89 -48.51 0.81 47.71
N ALA A 90 -48.29 1.61 48.75
CA ALA A 90 -47.02 2.31 48.98
C ALA A 90 -45.84 1.32 49.07
N GLN A 91 -45.99 0.24 49.84
CA GLN A 91 -44.96 -0.80 49.95
C GLN A 91 -44.71 -1.52 48.62
N ALA A 92 -45.75 -1.78 47.82
CA ALA A 92 -45.59 -2.39 46.51
C ALA A 92 -44.84 -1.47 45.54
N ALA A 93 -45.21 -0.19 45.48
CA ALA A 93 -44.53 0.81 44.67
C ALA A 93 -43.07 1.00 45.10
N LEU A 94 -42.78 0.95 46.41
CA LEU A 94 -41.43 1.09 46.95
C LEU A 94 -40.54 -0.08 46.52
N ARG A 95 -41.04 -1.32 46.54
CA ARG A 95 -40.29 -2.49 46.05
C ARG A 95 -39.91 -2.34 44.58
N GLU A 96 -40.84 -1.89 43.74
CA GLU A 96 -40.54 -1.65 42.32
C GLU A 96 -39.58 -0.48 42.13
N PHE A 97 -39.73 0.61 42.88
CA PHE A 97 -38.80 1.73 42.88
C PHE A 97 -37.37 1.29 43.18
N THR A 98 -37.16 0.54 44.26
CA THR A 98 -35.83 0.02 44.64
C THR A 98 -35.26 -0.88 43.53
N HIS A 99 -36.08 -1.72 42.90
CA HIS A 99 -35.65 -2.55 41.78
C HIS A 99 -35.20 -1.72 40.56
N TYR A 100 -35.98 -0.71 40.17
CA TYR A 100 -35.62 0.16 39.04
C TYR A 100 -34.43 1.07 39.37
N GLN A 101 -34.27 1.53 40.61
CA GLN A 101 -33.06 2.24 41.05
C GLN A 101 -31.82 1.37 40.94
N GLY A 102 -31.85 0.14 41.48
CA GLY A 102 -30.71 -0.77 41.36
C GLY A 102 -30.39 -1.14 39.91
N ARG A 103 -31.40 -1.19 39.03
CA ARG A 103 -31.19 -1.36 37.59
C ARG A 103 -30.54 -0.12 36.96
N ARG A 104 -31.02 1.08 37.28
CA ARG A 104 -30.45 2.36 36.83
C ARG A 104 -28.97 2.42 37.17
N GLU A 105 -28.60 2.18 38.41
CA GLU A 105 -27.21 2.27 38.88
C GLU A 105 -26.26 1.32 38.12
N ARG A 106 -26.70 0.07 37.91
CA ARG A 106 -25.93 -0.88 37.08
C ARG A 106 -25.76 -0.42 35.65
N LEU A 107 -26.81 0.16 35.06
CA LEU A 107 -26.77 0.67 33.68
C LEU A 107 -25.91 1.94 33.57
N GLU A 108 -25.89 2.81 34.58
CA GLU A 108 -25.01 3.99 34.62
C GLU A 108 -23.54 3.57 34.57
N MET A 109 -23.13 2.61 35.41
CA MET A 109 -21.77 2.04 35.36
C MET A 109 -21.47 1.40 34.00
N SER A 110 -22.43 0.66 33.44
CA SER A 110 -22.25 -0.01 32.13
C SER A 110 -22.08 0.99 30.99
N VAL A 111 -22.83 2.10 31.00
CA VAL A 111 -22.72 3.18 30.01
C VAL A 111 -21.39 3.91 30.13
N GLU A 112 -20.92 4.17 31.36
CA GLU A 112 -19.62 4.77 31.61
C GLU A 112 -18.49 3.88 31.10
N GLU A 113 -18.48 2.60 31.48
CA GLU A 113 -17.50 1.63 31.03
C GLU A 113 -17.50 1.49 29.49
N SER A 114 -18.69 1.36 28.88
CA SER A 114 -18.83 1.26 27.43
C SER A 114 -18.31 2.52 26.72
N THR A 115 -18.47 3.70 27.34
CA THR A 115 -17.92 4.97 26.84
C THR A 115 -16.40 4.97 26.84
N ASN A 116 -15.77 4.56 27.96
CA ASN A 116 -14.31 4.49 28.06
C ASN A 116 -13.72 3.47 27.07
N GLN A 117 -14.37 2.32 26.91
CA GLN A 117 -13.99 1.31 25.92
C GLN A 117 -14.11 1.85 24.49
N LEU A 118 -15.18 2.59 24.18
CA LEU A 118 -15.38 3.20 22.86
C LEU A 118 -14.27 4.21 22.56
N THR A 119 -13.96 5.12 23.49
CA THR A 119 -12.88 6.10 23.31
C THR A 119 -11.54 5.41 23.05
N SER A 120 -11.23 4.36 23.81
CA SER A 120 -10.00 3.57 23.61
C SER A 120 -9.94 2.92 22.21
N LEU A 121 -11.06 2.41 21.70
CA LEU A 121 -11.13 1.84 20.35
C LEU A 121 -11.00 2.91 19.27
N GLU A 122 -11.57 4.10 19.47
CA GLU A 122 -11.46 5.22 18.54
C GLU A 122 -10.03 5.76 18.43
N GLU A 123 -9.33 5.89 19.57
CA GLU A 123 -7.91 6.25 19.62
C GLU A 123 -7.04 5.20 18.91
N LEU A 124 -7.28 3.91 19.18
CA LEU A 124 -6.59 2.82 18.50
C LEU A 124 -6.82 2.88 16.99
N HIS A 125 -8.07 3.02 16.54
CA HIS A 125 -8.42 3.11 15.12
C HIS A 125 -7.72 4.29 14.43
N SER A 126 -7.71 5.46 15.07
CA SER A 126 -6.99 6.64 14.58
C SER A 126 -5.49 6.37 14.44
N GLY A 127 -4.87 5.78 15.46
CA GLY A 127 -3.46 5.40 15.43
C GLY A 127 -3.12 4.41 14.32
N LEU A 128 -4.00 3.45 14.03
CA LEU A 128 -3.82 2.51 12.91
C LEU A 128 -3.92 3.20 11.55
N LYS A 129 -4.85 4.15 11.38
CA LYS A 129 -4.97 4.94 10.14
C LYS A 129 -3.71 5.76 9.87
N HIS A 130 -3.12 6.39 10.89
CA HIS A 130 -1.85 7.11 10.73
C HIS A 130 -0.72 6.17 10.31
N LYS A 131 -0.55 5.04 10.99
CA LYS A 131 0.47 4.05 10.63
C LYS A 131 0.30 3.51 9.21
N LEU A 132 -0.93 3.24 8.79
CA LEU A 132 -1.21 2.82 7.42
C LEU A 132 -0.76 3.87 6.40
N LYS A 133 -1.03 5.16 6.68
CA LYS A 133 -0.57 6.27 5.83
C LYS A 133 0.96 6.36 5.77
N ASP A 134 1.65 6.17 6.90
CA ASP A 134 3.11 6.15 6.94
C ASP A 134 3.68 5.00 6.10
N MET A 135 3.03 3.82 6.11
CA MET A 135 3.42 2.70 5.26
C MET A 135 3.23 2.98 3.78
N TYR A 136 2.17 3.71 3.41
CA TYR A 136 1.96 4.18 2.04
C TYR A 136 3.06 5.13 1.58
N ILE A 137 3.49 6.07 2.44
CA ILE A 137 4.64 6.93 2.16
C ILE A 137 5.89 6.09 1.99
N LYS A 138 6.10 5.10 2.87
CA LYS A 138 7.27 4.23 2.79
C LYS A 138 7.34 3.45 1.48
N ARG A 139 6.19 2.98 0.98
CA ARG A 139 6.07 2.35 -0.33
C ARG A 139 6.55 3.26 -1.45
N LEU A 140 6.12 4.53 -1.46
CA LEU A 140 6.54 5.49 -2.48
C LEU A 140 8.06 5.73 -2.45
N GLU A 141 8.64 5.84 -1.24
CA GLU A 141 10.10 5.97 -1.10
C GLU A 141 10.86 4.76 -1.67
N VAL A 142 10.37 3.55 -1.42
CA VAL A 142 11.00 2.31 -1.91
C VAL A 142 10.92 2.23 -3.44
N MET A 143 9.76 2.53 -4.03
CA MET A 143 9.61 2.58 -5.49
C MET A 143 10.54 3.63 -6.12
N GLY A 144 10.69 4.80 -5.49
CA GLY A 144 11.64 5.83 -5.95
C GLY A 144 13.08 5.35 -5.96
N ARG A 145 13.50 4.58 -4.94
CA ARG A 145 14.86 3.99 -4.86
C ARG A 145 15.06 2.88 -5.90
N GLU A 146 14.05 2.05 -6.12
CA GLU A 146 14.08 1.01 -7.17
C GLU A 146 14.29 1.64 -8.55
N ASN A 147 13.52 2.69 -8.88
CA ASN A 147 13.66 3.41 -10.15
C ASN A 147 15.09 3.91 -10.39
N VAL A 148 15.72 4.50 -9.36
CA VAL A 148 17.11 4.97 -9.45
C VAL A 148 18.08 3.81 -9.62
N ALA A 149 17.91 2.72 -8.87
CA ALA A 149 18.76 1.55 -8.97
C ALA A 149 18.64 0.87 -10.35
N GLU A 150 17.44 0.76 -10.90
CA GLU A 150 17.21 0.20 -12.23
C GLU A 150 17.79 1.09 -13.33
N ALA A 151 17.67 2.42 -13.20
CA ALA A 151 18.29 3.37 -14.12
C ALA A 151 19.82 3.26 -14.11
N ASN A 152 20.44 3.19 -12.93
CA ASN A 152 21.88 2.99 -12.79
C ASN A 152 22.33 1.66 -13.40
N LYS A 153 21.60 0.56 -13.15
CA LYS A 153 21.89 -0.74 -13.75
C LYS A 153 21.79 -0.72 -15.27
N LYS A 154 20.77 -0.07 -15.84
CA LYS A 154 20.63 0.10 -17.29
C LYS A 154 21.76 0.95 -17.88
N ALA A 155 22.16 2.01 -17.20
CA ALA A 155 23.29 2.85 -17.60
C ALA A 155 24.60 2.03 -17.59
N GLU A 156 24.91 1.36 -16.48
CA GLU A 156 26.07 0.46 -16.37
C GLU A 156 26.07 -0.61 -17.46
N HIS A 157 24.93 -1.24 -17.73
CA HIS A 157 24.79 -2.24 -18.80
C HIS A 157 25.06 -1.64 -20.18
N ALA A 158 24.51 -0.47 -20.49
CA ALA A 158 24.77 0.24 -21.75
C ALA A 158 26.25 0.62 -21.89
N PHE A 159 26.93 0.97 -20.79
CA PHE A 159 28.38 1.23 -20.78
C PHE A 159 29.22 -0.07 -20.81
N SER A 160 28.73 -1.18 -20.26
CA SER A 160 29.48 -2.45 -20.13
C SER A 160 29.26 -3.45 -21.27
N GLU A 161 28.12 -3.37 -21.99
CA GLU A 161 27.90 -4.08 -23.26
C GLU A 161 28.58 -3.36 -24.44
N ASN A 162 29.06 -2.14 -24.22
CA ASN A 162 29.94 -1.40 -25.12
C ASN A 162 31.32 -1.11 -24.48
N PRO A 163 32.10 -2.12 -24.04
CA PRO A 163 33.48 -1.88 -23.62
C PRO A 163 34.43 -1.77 -24.83
N GLY A 164 33.91 -1.84 -26.06
CA GLY A 164 34.64 -1.54 -27.28
C GLY A 164 33.93 -2.04 -28.55
N LYS A 165 33.91 -1.15 -29.56
CA LYS A 165 33.70 -1.41 -31.00
C LYS A 165 32.25 -1.47 -31.49
N THR A 166 31.77 -0.35 -32.04
CA THR A 166 32.03 -0.07 -33.47
C THR A 166 31.28 1.18 -33.96
N GLU A 167 30.10 1.53 -33.45
CA GLU A 167 29.29 2.54 -34.15
C GLU A 167 29.73 3.99 -33.89
N GLU A 168 30.10 4.33 -32.66
CA GLU A 168 30.57 5.67 -32.30
C GLU A 168 32.01 5.91 -32.77
N GLU A 169 32.88 4.89 -32.65
CA GLU A 169 34.22 4.91 -33.23
C GLU A 169 34.16 4.97 -34.77
N LEU A 170 33.26 4.23 -35.44
CA LEU A 170 33.07 4.34 -36.89
C LEU A 170 32.51 5.71 -37.28
N ARG A 171 31.64 6.32 -36.46
CA ARG A 171 31.14 7.69 -36.69
C ARG A 171 32.28 8.70 -36.53
N PHE A 172 33.10 8.60 -35.49
CA PHE A 172 34.29 9.44 -35.30
C PHE A 172 35.29 9.25 -36.43
N LYS A 173 35.60 8.01 -36.82
CA LYS A 173 36.51 7.69 -37.93
C LYS A 173 35.97 8.15 -39.28
N LYS A 174 34.64 8.11 -39.49
CA LYS A 174 33.99 8.68 -40.68
C LYS A 174 34.11 10.20 -40.70
N ILE A 175 33.96 10.86 -39.55
CA ILE A 175 34.13 12.31 -39.41
C ILE A 175 35.60 12.69 -39.62
N GLU A 176 36.56 11.98 -39.02
CA GLU A 176 37.99 12.19 -39.26
C GLU A 176 38.36 11.98 -40.73
N ASN A 177 37.88 10.91 -41.37
CA ASN A 177 38.14 10.68 -42.79
C ASN A 177 37.47 11.73 -43.69
N TYR A 178 36.30 12.23 -43.31
CA TYR A 178 35.62 13.32 -44.03
C TYR A 178 36.39 14.64 -43.89
N LEU A 179 36.85 14.99 -42.69
CA LEU A 179 37.69 16.17 -42.44
C LEU A 179 39.03 16.05 -43.17
N LYS A 180 39.65 14.88 -43.17
CA LYS A 180 40.90 14.63 -43.89
C LYS A 180 40.75 14.78 -45.40
N LYS A 181 39.62 14.35 -45.97
CA LYS A 181 39.29 14.55 -47.40
C LYS A 181 39.05 16.03 -47.75
N LEU A 182 38.47 16.80 -46.83
CA LEU A 182 38.32 18.26 -46.99
C LEU A 182 39.67 18.98 -46.88
N GLU A 183 40.58 18.49 -46.02
CA GLU A 183 41.93 19.05 -45.84
C GLU A 183 42.90 18.69 -46.97
N THR A 184 42.79 17.50 -47.59
CA THR A 184 43.65 17.09 -48.72
C THR A 184 43.19 17.60 -50.08
N GLY A 185 41.98 18.15 -50.18
CA GLY A 185 41.49 18.80 -51.41
C GLY A 185 41.22 17.85 -52.59
N GLU A 186 41.07 16.54 -52.34
CA GLU A 186 40.78 15.56 -53.38
C GLU A 186 39.30 15.62 -53.79
N LYS A 187 39.05 16.08 -55.02
CA LYS A 187 37.73 16.00 -55.67
C LYS A 187 37.60 14.66 -56.39
N ASP A 188 37.02 13.67 -55.73
CA ASP A 188 36.63 12.43 -56.40
C ASP A 188 35.42 12.66 -57.31
N LYS A 189 35.56 12.31 -58.59
CA LYS A 189 34.51 12.32 -59.62
C LYS A 189 33.35 11.39 -59.20
N PRO A 190 32.08 11.75 -59.44
CA PRO A 190 30.96 10.89 -59.08
C PRO A 190 31.08 9.56 -59.84
N ALA A 191 31.08 8.45 -59.11
CA ALA A 191 31.01 7.11 -59.68
C ALA A 191 29.64 6.95 -60.36
N GLU A 192 29.65 6.77 -61.69
CA GLU A 192 28.48 6.42 -62.47
C GLU A 192 27.89 5.10 -61.96
N GLU A 193 26.59 5.10 -61.63
CA GLU A 193 25.85 3.87 -61.36
C GLU A 193 25.87 3.02 -62.65
N LEU A 194 26.63 1.92 -62.63
CA LEU A 194 26.66 0.96 -63.72
C LEU A 194 25.25 0.44 -63.98
N THR A 195 24.79 0.54 -65.23
CA THR A 195 23.46 0.05 -65.61
C THR A 195 23.36 -1.46 -65.47
N ILE A 196 22.14 -1.96 -65.30
CA ILE A 196 21.83 -3.38 -65.06
C ILE A 196 22.51 -4.29 -66.09
N ASP A 197 22.61 -3.86 -67.35
CA ASP A 197 23.27 -4.62 -68.42
C ASP A 197 24.77 -4.82 -68.17
N GLN A 198 25.46 -3.82 -67.58
CA GLN A 198 26.87 -3.92 -67.23
C GLN A 198 27.09 -4.84 -66.02
N GLN A 199 26.13 -4.88 -65.09
CA GLN A 199 26.16 -5.79 -63.95
C GLN A 199 25.92 -7.24 -64.38
N ILE A 200 25.02 -7.48 -65.34
CA ILE A 200 24.76 -8.80 -65.92
C ILE A 200 25.97 -9.31 -66.71
N ALA A 201 26.66 -8.45 -67.48
CA ALA A 201 27.86 -8.82 -68.20
C ALA A 201 29.01 -9.27 -67.26
N GLN A 202 29.17 -8.60 -66.11
CA GLN A 202 30.15 -9.00 -65.09
C GLN A 202 29.79 -10.31 -64.39
N LEU A 203 28.50 -10.58 -64.18
CA LEU A 203 28.02 -11.86 -63.65
C LEU A 203 28.27 -13.01 -64.61
N GLN A 204 28.04 -12.81 -65.92
CA GLN A 204 28.33 -13.82 -66.94
C GLN A 204 29.82 -14.14 -67.02
N GLN A 205 30.71 -13.13 -67.05
CA GLN A 205 32.16 -13.36 -67.02
C GLN A 205 32.64 -14.13 -65.79
N LYS A 206 32.05 -13.86 -64.61
CA LYS A 206 32.39 -14.59 -63.39
C LYS A 206 31.87 -16.02 -63.37
N THR A 207 30.79 -16.30 -64.07
CA THR A 207 30.20 -17.65 -64.16
C THR A 207 31.00 -18.51 -65.13
N ASP A 208 31.41 -17.96 -66.28
CA ASP A 208 32.26 -18.65 -67.26
C ASP A 208 33.68 -18.95 -66.74
N GLN A 209 34.19 -18.11 -65.84
CA GLN A 209 35.47 -18.34 -65.14
C GLN A 209 35.40 -19.42 -64.05
N ASN A 210 34.21 -19.69 -63.50
CA ASN A 210 34.01 -20.76 -62.52
C ASN A 210 33.81 -22.13 -63.19
N ASP A 211 33.18 -22.20 -64.36
CA ASP A 211 33.01 -23.46 -65.11
C ASP A 211 34.30 -23.93 -65.81
N SER A 212 35.25 -23.03 -66.04
CA SER A 212 36.60 -23.38 -66.56
C SER A 212 37.60 -23.78 -65.47
N ALA A 213 37.21 -23.78 -64.19
CA ALA A 213 38.03 -24.22 -63.05
C ALA A 213 37.64 -25.61 -62.49
N GLN A 214 36.69 -26.32 -63.12
CA GLN A 214 36.25 -27.67 -62.70
C GLN A 214 36.39 -28.76 -63.78
N ILE A 215 37.23 -28.56 -64.80
CA ILE A 215 37.68 -29.61 -65.74
C ILE A 215 39.20 -29.75 -65.70
#